data_AF-A0A961US56-F1
#
_entry.id   AF-A0A961US56-F1
#
_cell.length_a   1.000
_cell.length_b   1.000
_cell.length_c   1.000
_cell.angle_alpha   90.00
_cell.angle_beta   90.00
_cell.angle_gamma   90.00
#
_symmetry.space_group_name_H-M   'P 1'
#
loop_
_entity.id
_entity.type
_entity.pdbx_description
1 polymer ?
#
loop_
_entity_poly.entity_id
_entity_poly.type
_entity_poly.pdbx_seq_one_letter_code
_entity_poly.pdbx_strand_id
1 'polypeptide(L)'
;MGETMMCRYGARFALRLATAVSAFACSATAFAASLPQVQLSDGNTVPACATPGRLTAFLEQRNGALPEKFSTIAADYMRLGEQLHIRWDIAFFQMLLETGNLKFTGDVSADQNNFAGLGATGRKEHGESFPDVATGVQAHLEHLLLYAGAPVDNPVAERTRKVREWGVLDSWQKSVKGPMTYTLLAKKWAPTSRNYSRDIANVADAFYSGACHGADPKPEMMALVHPETAAPSKTAAADDGQARNSVSGAELAKRAVAEARSSGSFVRSSLGASSLTAEEAAATAQPVTAEASDKPAFKIINGQQAAETPAETAAAQAALEQAANEQRTKPAAKQKVLTAALGAGTKNAVQPAKCRVWTASYGGAHAMIIKASTDDTVNYTVLDVNEQTAKREAEAYIAAYAKGGQTVGEFPNQTQALDKAFELCPEG
;
A
#
# COMPACT_ATOMS: atom_id res chain seq x y z
N MET A 1 -96.13 53.58 -18.78
CA MET A 1 -94.79 53.24 -19.30
C MET A 1 -94.20 52.24 -18.32
N GLY A 2 -94.37 50.95 -18.63
CA GLY A 2 -94.04 49.81 -17.78
C GLY A 2 -92.54 49.60 -17.63
N GLU A 3 -92.09 49.23 -16.42
CA GLU A 3 -91.67 47.86 -16.04
C GLU A 3 -90.26 47.57 -16.53
N THR A 4 -89.24 47.36 -15.68
CA THR A 4 -89.08 46.22 -14.76
C THR A 4 -87.80 46.49 -13.92
N MET A 5 -87.79 46.29 -12.58
CA MET A 5 -87.30 45.08 -11.88
C MET A 5 -85.82 44.75 -12.18
N MET A 6 -84.95 44.31 -11.29
CA MET A 6 -84.97 43.95 -9.87
C MET A 6 -83.52 43.60 -9.48
N CYS A 7 -83.18 43.65 -8.18
CA CYS A 7 -82.38 42.65 -7.42
C CYS A 7 -81.05 42.07 -7.95
N ARG A 8 -80.04 41.69 -7.16
CA ARG A 8 -79.67 41.74 -5.73
C ARG A 8 -78.40 40.85 -5.65
N TYR A 9 -77.46 41.20 -4.76
CA TYR A 9 -76.51 40.31 -4.05
C TYR A 9 -75.35 39.72 -4.89
N GLY A 10 -74.10 39.66 -4.42
CA GLY A 10 -73.58 39.99 -3.10
C GLY A 10 -72.06 39.82 -3.00
N ALA A 11 -71.58 40.20 -1.81
CA ALA A 11 -70.38 39.73 -1.11
C ALA A 11 -68.98 39.83 -1.75
N ARG A 12 -68.27 40.88 -1.29
CA ARG A 12 -66.94 40.84 -0.64
C ARG A 12 -65.94 39.79 -1.14
N PHE A 13 -64.86 40.26 -1.77
CA PHE A 13 -63.53 39.65 -1.55
C PHE A 13 -62.45 40.73 -1.47
N ALA A 14 -61.77 40.76 -0.32
CA ALA A 14 -60.65 41.63 -0.05
C ALA A 14 -59.42 41.18 -0.86
N LEU A 15 -58.86 42.07 -1.67
CA LEU A 15 -57.61 41.84 -2.38
C LEU A 15 -56.44 42.12 -1.42
N ARG A 16 -55.94 41.07 -0.76
CA ARG A 16 -54.63 41.10 -0.11
C ARG A 16 -53.57 40.79 -1.16
N LEU A 17 -52.79 41.80 -1.52
CA LEU A 17 -51.59 41.65 -2.34
C LEU A 17 -50.49 41.06 -1.45
N ALA A 18 -50.28 39.74 -1.55
CA ALA A 18 -49.14 39.06 -0.93
C ALA A 18 -48.04 38.92 -1.98
N THR A 19 -46.99 39.73 -1.87
CA THR A 19 -45.72 39.54 -2.57
C THR A 19 -45.04 38.29 -2.02
N ALA A 20 -45.17 37.16 -2.70
CA ALA A 20 -44.39 35.97 -2.43
C ALA A 20 -43.01 36.12 -3.10
N VAL A 21 -42.03 36.63 -2.34
CA VAL A 21 -40.62 36.45 -2.68
C VAL A 21 -40.29 35.00 -2.33
N SER A 22 -40.35 34.12 -3.34
CA SER A 22 -39.89 32.74 -3.23
C SER A 22 -38.36 32.72 -3.10
N ALA A 23 -37.86 32.85 -1.87
CA ALA A 23 -36.49 32.52 -1.54
C ALA A 23 -36.37 30.99 -1.41
N PHE A 24 -36.33 30.29 -2.55
CA PHE A 24 -35.82 28.92 -2.59
C PHE A 24 -34.29 28.98 -2.71
N ALA A 25 -33.65 29.42 -1.62
CA ALA A 25 -32.23 29.16 -1.44
C ALA A 25 -32.10 27.68 -1.08
N CYS A 26 -31.94 26.83 -2.09
CA CYS A 26 -31.34 25.52 -1.89
C CYS A 26 -29.91 25.76 -1.39
N SER A 27 -29.75 25.86 -0.07
CA SER A 27 -28.46 25.65 0.57
C SER A 27 -28.13 24.17 0.44
N ALA A 28 -27.73 23.75 -0.76
CA ALA A 28 -26.94 22.55 -0.90
C ALA A 28 -25.59 22.87 -0.24
N THR A 29 -25.51 22.65 1.07
CA THR A 29 -24.21 22.38 1.67
C THR A 29 -23.72 21.11 1.02
N ALA A 30 -22.95 21.24 -0.05
CA ALA A 30 -22.10 20.19 -0.57
C ALA A 30 -21.09 19.90 0.54
N PHE A 31 -21.48 19.10 1.53
CA PHE A 31 -20.52 18.35 2.30
C PHE A 31 -19.83 17.47 1.25
N ALA A 32 -18.57 17.80 0.92
CA ALA A 32 -17.72 16.86 0.22
C ALA A 32 -17.80 15.56 1.02
N ALA A 33 -18.45 14.54 0.47
CA ALA A 33 -18.72 13.32 1.18
C ALA A 33 -17.38 12.75 1.66
N SER A 34 -17.16 12.78 2.98
CA SER A 34 -16.00 12.15 3.57
C SER A 34 -16.17 10.65 3.41
N LEU A 35 -15.12 9.97 2.98
CA LEU A 35 -15.10 8.51 2.93
C LEU A 35 -15.34 7.95 4.35
N PRO A 36 -15.98 6.77 4.45
CA PRO A 36 -16.45 6.22 5.72
C PRO A 36 -15.30 5.79 6.65
N GLN A 37 -15.66 5.30 7.84
CA GLN A 37 -14.71 4.69 8.78
C GLN A 37 -14.08 3.45 8.15
N VAL A 38 -12.82 3.17 8.49
CA VAL A 38 -12.10 2.01 7.96
C VAL A 38 -12.69 0.70 8.49
N GLN A 39 -12.93 0.61 9.80
CA GLN A 39 -13.50 -0.58 10.43
C GLN A 39 -15.03 -0.57 10.37
N LEU A 40 -15.63 -1.76 10.25
CA LEU A 40 -17.08 -1.92 10.31
C LEU A 40 -17.63 -1.61 11.71
N SER A 41 -18.86 -1.12 11.76
CA SER A 41 -19.67 -1.01 12.98
C SER A 41 -21.15 -1.04 12.62
N ASP A 42 -22.04 -1.07 13.62
CA ASP A 42 -23.50 -1.08 13.40
C ASP A 42 -23.97 0.11 12.54
N GLY A 43 -23.30 1.26 12.63
CA GLY A 43 -23.58 2.45 11.83
C GLY A 43 -22.68 2.61 10.59
N ASN A 44 -21.76 1.68 10.35
CA ASN A 44 -20.80 1.71 9.24
C ASN A 44 -20.67 0.33 8.60
N THR A 45 -21.65 -0.04 7.79
CA THR A 45 -21.68 -1.30 7.05
C THR A 45 -21.35 -1.10 5.58
N VAL A 46 -20.97 -2.18 4.89
CA VAL A 46 -20.87 -2.19 3.43
C VAL A 46 -22.30 -2.18 2.84
N PRO A 47 -22.63 -1.27 1.90
CA PRO A 47 -23.94 -1.26 1.27
C PRO A 47 -24.24 -2.59 0.57
N ALA A 48 -25.43 -3.15 0.75
CA ALA A 48 -25.82 -4.47 0.21
C ALA A 48 -25.72 -4.58 -1.32
N CYS A 49 -25.71 -3.45 -2.05
CA CYS A 49 -25.52 -3.44 -3.49
C CYS A 49 -24.05 -3.61 -3.92
N ALA A 50 -23.08 -3.53 -3.02
CA ALA A 50 -21.67 -3.78 -3.32
C ALA A 50 -21.40 -5.28 -3.33
N THR A 51 -21.94 -5.98 -4.33
CA THR A 51 -21.71 -7.42 -4.52
C THR A 51 -20.45 -7.67 -5.36
N PRO A 52 -19.78 -8.83 -5.24
CA PRO A 52 -18.68 -9.20 -6.10
C PRO A 52 -19.07 -9.13 -7.58
N GLY A 53 -20.30 -9.56 -7.90
CA GLY A 53 -20.85 -9.52 -9.24
C GLY A 53 -20.84 -8.16 -9.91
N ARG A 54 -21.36 -7.15 -9.19
CA ARG A 54 -21.37 -5.76 -9.69
C ARG A 54 -19.99 -5.15 -9.71
N LEU A 55 -19.15 -5.42 -8.71
CA LEU A 55 -17.79 -4.86 -8.62
C LEU A 55 -16.87 -5.42 -9.73
N THR A 56 -16.98 -6.71 -10.05
CA THR A 56 -16.27 -7.30 -11.19
C THR A 56 -16.74 -6.71 -12.51
N ALA A 57 -18.06 -6.59 -12.73
CA ALA A 57 -18.58 -5.96 -13.95
C ALA A 57 -18.11 -4.48 -14.08
N PHE A 58 -18.07 -3.76 -12.96
CA PHE A 58 -17.57 -2.39 -12.89
C PHE A 58 -16.08 -2.29 -13.22
N LEU A 59 -15.27 -3.25 -12.78
CA LEU A 59 -13.85 -3.38 -13.11
C LEU A 59 -13.65 -3.73 -14.60
N GLU A 60 -14.38 -4.71 -15.14
CA GLU A 60 -14.30 -5.12 -16.55
C GLU A 60 -14.64 -3.99 -17.52
N GLN A 61 -15.61 -3.14 -17.17
CA GLN A 61 -15.93 -1.93 -17.95
C GLN A 61 -14.73 -0.97 -18.06
N ARG A 62 -13.84 -0.96 -17.06
CA ARG A 62 -12.67 -0.07 -16.99
C ARG A 62 -11.41 -0.72 -17.55
N ASN A 63 -11.36 -2.04 -17.53
CA ASN A 63 -10.27 -2.85 -18.04
C ASN A 63 -10.82 -3.99 -18.91
N GLY A 64 -11.02 -3.72 -20.20
CA GLY A 64 -11.48 -4.73 -21.16
C GLY A 64 -10.46 -5.84 -21.46
N ALA A 65 -9.22 -5.71 -20.98
CA ALA A 65 -8.16 -6.72 -21.10
C ALA A 65 -7.78 -7.26 -19.71
N LEU A 66 -8.76 -7.39 -18.80
CA LEU A 66 -8.54 -7.89 -17.45
C LEU A 66 -7.93 -9.30 -17.48
N PRO A 67 -6.75 -9.52 -16.87
CA PRO A 67 -6.17 -10.86 -16.76
C PRO A 67 -7.07 -11.82 -15.98
N GLU A 68 -7.21 -13.05 -16.48
CA GLU A 68 -8.09 -14.08 -15.88
C GLU A 68 -7.79 -14.34 -14.41
N LYS A 69 -6.52 -14.26 -13.99
CA LYS A 69 -6.13 -14.45 -12.59
C LYS A 69 -6.83 -13.48 -11.62
N PHE A 70 -7.34 -12.35 -12.09
CA PHE A 70 -8.07 -11.37 -11.28
C PHE A 70 -9.59 -11.51 -11.36
N SER A 71 -10.13 -12.52 -12.04
CA SER A 71 -11.59 -12.67 -12.24
C SER A 71 -12.37 -12.80 -10.93
N THR A 72 -11.73 -13.31 -9.87
CA THR A 72 -12.33 -13.49 -8.53
C THR A 72 -11.99 -12.40 -7.52
N ILE A 73 -11.19 -11.38 -7.89
CA ILE A 73 -10.60 -10.45 -6.91
C ILE A 73 -11.65 -9.70 -6.08
N ALA A 74 -12.81 -9.35 -6.66
CA ALA A 74 -13.89 -8.70 -5.93
C ALA A 74 -14.48 -9.61 -4.83
N ALA A 75 -14.58 -10.91 -5.08
CA ALA A 75 -15.01 -11.88 -4.08
C ALA A 75 -13.96 -12.06 -2.97
N ASP A 76 -12.67 -12.00 -3.32
CA ASP A 76 -11.58 -12.05 -2.34
C ASP A 76 -11.60 -10.84 -1.40
N TYR A 77 -11.82 -9.62 -1.92
CA TYR A 77 -11.99 -8.41 -1.10
C TYR A 77 -13.17 -8.53 -0.15
N MET A 78 -14.31 -9.05 -0.61
CA MET A 78 -15.48 -9.26 0.24
C MET A 78 -15.19 -10.30 1.34
N ARG A 79 -14.71 -11.48 0.96
CA ARG A 79 -14.46 -12.60 1.88
C ARG A 79 -13.46 -12.24 2.96
N LEU A 80 -12.30 -11.71 2.58
CA LEU A 80 -11.25 -11.32 3.53
C LEU A 80 -11.65 -10.06 4.30
N GLY A 81 -12.39 -9.16 3.66
CA GLY A 81 -12.92 -7.95 4.26
C GLY A 81 -13.90 -8.21 5.42
N GLU A 82 -14.80 -9.17 5.23
CA GLU A 82 -15.73 -9.60 6.27
C GLU A 82 -15.01 -10.29 7.43
N GLN A 83 -14.03 -11.15 7.15
CA GLN A 83 -13.21 -11.81 8.18
C GLN A 83 -12.41 -10.80 9.00
N LEU A 84 -11.92 -9.74 8.36
CA LEU A 84 -11.11 -8.68 8.97
C LEU A 84 -11.96 -7.51 9.52
N HIS A 85 -13.29 -7.60 9.44
CA HIS A 85 -14.22 -6.55 9.87
C HIS A 85 -13.89 -5.14 9.35
N ILE A 86 -13.51 -5.04 8.08
CA ILE A 86 -13.11 -3.79 7.40
C ILE A 86 -14.13 -3.39 6.32
N ARG A 87 -14.30 -2.08 6.07
CA ARG A 87 -15.03 -1.50 4.94
C ARG A 87 -14.31 -1.78 3.61
N TRP A 88 -14.35 -3.04 3.22
CA TRP A 88 -13.59 -3.62 2.12
C TRP A 88 -14.00 -3.09 0.74
N ASP A 89 -15.21 -2.58 0.60
CA ASP A 89 -15.71 -1.89 -0.59
C ASP A 89 -14.86 -0.67 -0.92
N ILE A 90 -14.51 0.14 0.08
CA ILE A 90 -13.63 1.29 -0.11
C ILE A 90 -12.18 0.86 -0.39
N ALA A 91 -11.70 -0.22 0.24
CA ALA A 91 -10.40 -0.81 -0.09
C ALA A 91 -10.35 -1.31 -1.55
N PHE A 92 -11.45 -1.88 -2.06
CA PHE A 92 -11.55 -2.28 -3.47
C PHE A 92 -11.44 -1.06 -4.41
N PHE A 93 -12.14 0.04 -4.11
CA PHE A 93 -12.02 1.28 -4.91
C PHE A 93 -10.64 1.92 -4.82
N GLN A 94 -10.01 1.86 -3.65
CA GLN A 94 -8.61 2.25 -3.49
C GLN A 94 -7.71 1.40 -4.38
N MET A 95 -7.89 0.08 -4.41
CA MET A 95 -7.12 -0.82 -5.29
C MET A 95 -7.29 -0.47 -6.77
N LEU A 96 -8.51 -0.13 -7.22
CA LEU A 96 -8.72 0.30 -8.60
C LEU A 96 -7.88 1.54 -8.94
N LEU A 97 -7.71 2.45 -8.00
CA LEU A 97 -6.87 3.64 -8.17
C LEU A 97 -5.37 3.28 -8.17
N GLU A 98 -4.92 2.52 -7.18
CA GLU A 98 -3.50 2.12 -7.01
C GLU A 98 -2.96 1.34 -8.21
N THR A 99 -3.78 0.49 -8.80
CA THR A 99 -3.37 -0.43 -9.87
C THR A 99 -3.72 0.08 -11.28
N GLY A 100 -4.38 1.24 -11.37
CA GLY A 100 -4.93 1.73 -12.64
C GLY A 100 -6.00 0.79 -13.22
N ASN A 101 -6.86 0.21 -12.39
CA ASN A 101 -7.85 -0.83 -12.71
C ASN A 101 -7.19 -2.16 -13.12
N LEU A 102 -6.17 -2.59 -12.37
CA LEU A 102 -5.37 -3.78 -12.62
C LEU A 102 -4.65 -3.78 -13.98
N LYS A 103 -4.32 -2.58 -14.49
CA LYS A 103 -3.49 -2.40 -15.69
C LYS A 103 -2.00 -2.32 -15.36
N PHE A 104 -1.65 -1.96 -14.13
CA PHE A 104 -0.28 -1.94 -13.62
C PHE A 104 0.69 -1.13 -14.51
N THR A 105 0.38 0.15 -14.72
CA THR A 105 1.19 1.04 -15.58
C THR A 105 2.35 1.73 -14.85
N GLY A 106 2.63 1.33 -13.60
CA GLY A 106 3.66 1.92 -12.73
C GLY A 106 4.82 0.96 -12.46
N ASP A 107 5.49 1.12 -11.32
CA ASP A 107 6.64 0.29 -10.94
C ASP A 107 6.26 -1.15 -10.53
N VAL A 108 5.03 -1.33 -10.04
CA VAL A 108 4.47 -2.63 -9.67
C VAL A 108 3.90 -3.31 -10.91
N SER A 109 4.28 -4.55 -11.15
CA SER A 109 3.73 -5.40 -12.23
C SER A 109 2.57 -6.26 -11.75
N ALA A 110 1.74 -6.72 -12.70
CA ALA A 110 0.59 -7.58 -12.40
C ALA A 110 0.97 -8.89 -11.71
N ASP A 111 2.17 -9.43 -11.94
CA ASP A 111 2.62 -10.72 -11.38
C ASP A 111 3.00 -10.66 -9.91
N GLN A 112 3.11 -9.46 -9.35
CA GLN A 112 3.42 -9.27 -7.94
C GLN A 112 2.19 -9.42 -7.05
N ASN A 113 0.97 -9.39 -7.59
CA ASN A 113 -0.27 -9.37 -6.81
C ASN A 113 -0.29 -8.26 -5.73
N ASN A 114 0.45 -7.17 -5.95
CA ASN A 114 0.60 -6.08 -4.99
C ASN A 114 -0.38 -4.95 -5.33
N PHE A 115 -1.55 -5.00 -4.69
CA PHE A 115 -2.69 -4.15 -5.03
C PHE A 115 -2.69 -2.78 -4.36
N ALA A 116 -1.68 -2.50 -3.53
CA ALA A 116 -1.61 -1.32 -2.68
C ALA A 116 -0.24 -0.63 -2.73
N GLY A 117 0.62 -1.00 -3.68
CA GLY A 117 1.96 -0.43 -3.83
C GLY A 117 2.87 -0.67 -2.63
N LEU A 118 2.68 -1.77 -1.89
CA LEU A 118 3.43 -2.04 -0.66
C LEU A 118 4.92 -2.20 -1.00
N GLY A 119 5.74 -1.33 -0.42
CA GLY A 119 7.19 -1.36 -0.61
C GLY A 119 7.67 -0.72 -1.92
N ALA A 120 6.76 -0.31 -2.82
CA ALA A 120 7.13 0.44 -4.01
C ALA A 120 7.46 1.90 -3.62
N THR A 121 8.60 2.42 -4.08
CA THR A 121 9.06 3.78 -3.73
C THR A 121 9.21 4.69 -4.95
N GLY A 122 8.85 4.21 -6.14
CA GLY A 122 9.15 4.88 -7.41
C GLY A 122 10.47 4.38 -8.02
N ARG A 123 10.76 4.82 -9.25
CA ARG A 123 12.08 4.65 -9.90
C ARG A 123 12.50 3.18 -10.12
N LYS A 124 11.55 2.32 -10.49
CA LYS A 124 11.74 0.88 -10.73
C LYS A 124 11.95 0.02 -9.48
N GLU A 125 11.75 0.56 -8.29
CA GLU A 125 11.62 -0.27 -7.09
C GLU A 125 10.26 -0.97 -7.12
N HIS A 126 10.27 -2.25 -7.50
CA HIS A 126 9.06 -3.03 -7.77
C HIS A 126 8.16 -3.22 -6.55
N GLY A 127 8.69 -3.09 -5.33
CA GLY A 127 7.96 -3.35 -4.09
C GLY A 127 7.78 -4.85 -3.81
N GLU A 128 6.90 -5.17 -2.88
CA GLU A 128 6.65 -6.55 -2.45
C GLU A 128 5.87 -7.36 -3.50
N SER A 129 5.99 -8.69 -3.41
CA SER A 129 5.26 -9.66 -4.24
C SER A 129 4.58 -10.69 -3.37
N PHE A 130 3.35 -11.07 -3.74
CA PHE A 130 2.53 -12.04 -3.03
C PHE A 130 2.26 -13.27 -3.90
N PRO A 131 2.25 -14.48 -3.32
CA PRO A 131 2.18 -15.73 -4.06
C PRO A 131 0.89 -15.89 -4.88
N ASP A 132 -0.21 -15.28 -4.42
CA ASP A 132 -1.51 -15.32 -5.09
C ASP A 132 -2.33 -14.06 -4.81
N VAL A 133 -3.43 -13.92 -5.55
CA VAL A 133 -4.34 -12.77 -5.46
C VAL A 133 -4.95 -12.64 -4.06
N ALA A 134 -5.37 -13.73 -3.44
CA ALA A 134 -5.96 -13.70 -2.10
C ALA A 134 -4.95 -13.16 -1.07
N THR A 135 -3.69 -13.59 -1.12
CA THR A 135 -2.62 -13.11 -0.25
C THR A 135 -2.33 -11.64 -0.49
N GLY A 136 -2.34 -11.18 -1.75
CA GLY A 136 -2.20 -9.77 -2.09
C GLY A 136 -3.35 -8.90 -1.58
N VAL A 137 -4.59 -9.40 -1.64
CA VAL A 137 -5.77 -8.72 -1.07
C VAL A 137 -5.65 -8.66 0.45
N GLN A 138 -5.29 -9.76 1.10
CA GLN A 138 -5.06 -9.81 2.55
C GLN A 138 -3.99 -8.78 2.97
N ALA A 139 -2.86 -8.73 2.25
CA ALA A 139 -1.78 -7.77 2.49
C ALA A 139 -2.28 -6.32 2.48
N HIS A 140 -3.12 -5.97 1.51
CA HIS A 140 -3.72 -4.64 1.41
C HIS A 140 -4.63 -4.34 2.60
N LEU A 141 -5.57 -5.23 2.91
CA LEU A 141 -6.54 -5.03 3.99
C LEU A 141 -5.86 -4.94 5.36
N GLU A 142 -4.89 -5.79 5.62
CA GLU A 142 -4.06 -5.75 6.82
C GLU A 142 -3.28 -4.44 6.96
N HIS A 143 -2.73 -3.92 5.86
CA HIS A 143 -2.04 -2.62 5.89
C HIS A 143 -3.01 -1.48 6.22
N LEU A 144 -4.23 -1.51 5.70
CA LEU A 144 -5.27 -0.54 6.05
C LEU A 144 -5.70 -0.62 7.51
N LEU A 145 -5.86 -1.84 8.05
CA LEU A 145 -6.14 -2.06 9.47
C LEU A 145 -5.01 -1.52 10.35
N LEU A 146 -3.76 -1.74 9.96
CA LEU A 146 -2.61 -1.17 10.66
C LEU A 146 -2.68 0.36 10.69
N TYR A 147 -3.05 1.02 9.58
CA TYR A 147 -3.29 2.47 9.57
C TYR A 147 -4.43 2.88 10.50
N ALA A 148 -5.50 2.08 10.57
CA ALA A 148 -6.62 2.31 11.47
C ALA A 148 -6.32 2.07 12.95
N GLY A 149 -5.11 1.62 13.29
CA GLY A 149 -4.73 1.28 14.67
C GLY A 149 -5.42 0.01 15.17
N ALA A 150 -5.93 -0.82 14.26
CA ALA A 150 -6.49 -2.12 14.59
C ALA A 150 -5.36 -3.15 14.76
N PRO A 151 -5.51 -4.12 15.67
CA PRO A 151 -4.56 -5.21 15.79
C PRO A 151 -4.57 -6.07 14.52
N VAL A 152 -3.37 -6.43 14.05
CA VAL A 152 -3.17 -7.37 12.95
C VAL A 152 -2.10 -8.36 13.39
N ASP A 153 -2.50 -9.61 13.59
CA ASP A 153 -1.60 -10.68 13.99
C ASP A 153 -0.89 -11.24 12.76
N ASN A 154 0.45 -11.33 12.82
CA ASN A 154 1.27 -11.95 11.77
C ASN A 154 0.92 -11.53 10.32
N PRO A 155 0.94 -10.22 9.99
CA PRO A 155 0.54 -9.73 8.68
C PRO A 155 1.41 -10.36 7.60
N VAL A 156 0.82 -10.58 6.44
CA VAL A 156 1.46 -11.29 5.32
C VAL A 156 2.53 -10.44 4.66
N ALA A 157 2.34 -9.11 4.62
CA ALA A 157 3.29 -8.16 4.07
C ALA A 157 4.41 -7.80 5.05
N GLU A 158 5.64 -7.81 4.53
CA GLU A 158 6.86 -7.47 5.23
C GLU A 158 6.85 -6.00 5.68
N ARG A 159 6.44 -5.09 4.79
CA ARG A 159 6.25 -3.67 5.12
C ARG A 159 5.26 -3.49 6.27
N THR A 160 4.17 -4.24 6.30
CA THR A 160 3.18 -4.15 7.38
C THR A 160 3.80 -4.60 8.72
N ARG A 161 4.63 -5.65 8.73
CA ARG A 161 5.38 -6.07 9.92
C ARG A 161 6.30 -4.96 10.41
N LYS A 162 7.12 -4.38 9.52
CA LYS A 162 8.07 -3.29 9.85
C LYS A 162 7.37 -2.04 10.36
N VAL A 163 6.31 -1.58 9.67
CA VAL A 163 5.57 -0.38 10.07
C VAL A 163 4.98 -0.52 11.47
N ARG A 164 4.52 -1.73 11.82
CA ARG A 164 4.05 -2.04 13.17
C ARG A 164 5.20 -2.11 14.17
N GLU A 165 6.24 -2.89 13.87
CA GLU A 165 7.39 -3.11 14.77
C GLU A 165 8.09 -1.80 15.15
N TRP A 166 8.28 -0.90 14.18
CA TRP A 166 8.92 0.38 14.39
C TRP A 166 7.97 1.48 14.90
N GLY A 167 6.68 1.18 15.09
CA GLY A 167 5.69 2.14 15.59
C GLY A 167 5.55 3.38 14.69
N VAL A 168 5.73 3.23 13.37
CA VAL A 168 5.81 4.35 12.40
C VAL A 168 4.54 5.21 12.41
N LEU A 169 3.39 4.61 12.73
CA LEU A 169 2.09 5.25 12.72
C LEU A 169 1.64 5.74 14.10
N ASP A 170 2.28 5.32 15.19
CA ASP A 170 1.82 5.52 16.57
C ASP A 170 1.56 7.00 16.91
N SER A 171 2.51 7.87 16.59
CA SER A 171 2.40 9.31 16.89
C SER A 171 1.25 9.94 16.10
N TRP A 172 1.10 9.56 14.83
CA TRP A 172 0.02 10.05 13.99
C TRP A 172 -1.35 9.52 14.46
N GLN A 173 -1.45 8.24 14.78
CA GLN A 173 -2.67 7.62 15.30
C GLN A 173 -3.13 8.29 16.60
N LYS A 174 -2.20 8.57 17.53
CA LYS A 174 -2.47 9.32 18.77
C LYS A 174 -2.98 10.74 18.52
N SER A 175 -2.66 11.34 17.38
CA SER A 175 -3.13 12.68 17.01
C SER A 175 -4.54 12.69 16.42
N VAL A 176 -5.04 11.54 15.94
CA VAL A 176 -6.37 11.42 15.34
C VAL A 176 -7.43 11.40 16.46
N LYS A 177 -8.43 12.27 16.32
CA LYS A 177 -9.59 12.33 17.22
C LYS A 177 -10.81 11.74 16.52
N GLY A 178 -11.46 10.79 17.17
CA GLY A 178 -12.62 10.08 16.61
C GLY A 178 -12.22 8.85 15.78
N PRO A 179 -13.18 8.25 15.06
CA PRO A 179 -12.92 7.02 14.31
C PRO A 179 -11.99 7.28 13.12
N MET A 180 -11.08 6.34 12.84
CA MET A 180 -10.26 6.42 11.64
C MET A 180 -11.14 6.26 10.40
N THR A 181 -11.14 7.27 9.53
CA THR A 181 -11.81 7.24 8.23
C THR A 181 -10.82 7.03 7.10
N TYR A 182 -11.30 6.50 5.99
CA TYR A 182 -10.51 6.45 4.75
C TYR A 182 -10.07 7.85 4.30
N THR A 183 -10.83 8.90 4.60
CA THR A 183 -10.38 10.29 4.32
C THR A 183 -9.16 10.70 5.16
N LEU A 184 -9.10 10.32 6.43
CA LEU A 184 -7.93 10.59 7.28
C LEU A 184 -6.74 9.71 6.88
N LEU A 185 -7.00 8.42 6.67
CA LEU A 185 -6.02 7.44 6.22
C LEU A 185 -5.39 7.88 4.90
N ALA A 186 -6.19 8.26 3.90
CA ALA A 186 -5.73 8.69 2.59
C ALA A 186 -4.72 9.84 2.65
N LYS A 187 -4.92 10.80 3.57
CA LYS A 187 -3.97 11.92 3.78
C LYS A 187 -2.61 11.45 4.31
N LYS A 188 -2.60 10.39 5.13
CA LYS A 188 -1.35 9.80 5.65
C LYS A 188 -0.71 8.85 4.65
N TRP A 189 -1.53 8.11 3.90
CA TRP A 189 -1.11 7.13 2.90
C TRP A 189 -0.40 7.79 1.71
N ALA A 190 -0.97 8.87 1.18
CA ALA A 190 -0.42 9.62 0.06
C ALA A 190 -0.26 11.12 0.42
N PRO A 191 0.70 11.48 1.30
CA PRO A 191 0.81 12.83 1.87
C PRO A 191 1.17 13.91 0.84
N THR A 192 1.76 13.52 -0.28
CA THR A 192 2.08 14.43 -1.41
C THR A 192 0.88 14.65 -2.32
N SER A 193 -0.14 13.80 -2.27
CA SER A 193 -1.34 13.93 -3.10
C SER A 193 -2.40 14.78 -2.42
N ARG A 194 -2.79 15.87 -3.08
CA ARG A 194 -3.88 16.74 -2.61
C ARG A 194 -5.28 16.20 -2.92
N ASN A 195 -5.38 15.23 -3.84
CA ASN A 195 -6.66 14.76 -4.38
C ASN A 195 -6.95 13.30 -4.07
N TYR A 196 -6.01 12.54 -3.52
CA TYR A 196 -6.14 11.09 -3.37
C TYR A 196 -7.44 10.63 -2.67
N SER A 197 -7.81 11.26 -1.54
CA SER A 197 -9.10 10.94 -0.88
C SER A 197 -10.31 11.25 -1.76
N ARG A 198 -10.25 12.30 -2.59
CA ARG A 198 -11.32 12.64 -3.53
C ARG A 198 -11.36 11.66 -4.69
N ASP A 199 -10.20 11.20 -5.16
CA ASP A 199 -10.12 10.25 -6.26
C ASP A 199 -10.72 8.89 -5.88
N ILE A 200 -10.45 8.41 -4.65
CA ILE A 200 -11.13 7.22 -4.10
C ILE A 200 -12.66 7.46 -4.01
N ALA A 201 -13.08 8.62 -3.49
CA ALA A 201 -14.50 8.96 -3.39
C ALA A 201 -15.18 9.01 -4.77
N ASN A 202 -14.53 9.56 -5.78
CA ASN A 202 -15.06 9.61 -7.14
C ASN A 202 -15.27 8.21 -7.74
N VAL A 203 -14.34 7.26 -7.47
CA VAL A 203 -14.49 5.87 -7.92
C VAL A 203 -15.66 5.19 -7.19
N ALA A 204 -15.75 5.39 -5.87
CA ALA A 204 -16.85 4.86 -5.06
C ALA A 204 -18.21 5.42 -5.50
N ASP A 205 -18.31 6.74 -5.68
CA ASP A 205 -19.53 7.42 -6.13
C ASP A 205 -19.97 6.92 -7.51
N ALA A 206 -19.03 6.76 -8.45
CA ALA A 206 -19.35 6.22 -9.78
C ALA A 206 -19.92 4.79 -9.72
N PHE A 207 -19.51 3.98 -8.74
CA PHE A 207 -20.10 2.67 -8.49
C PHE A 207 -21.49 2.80 -7.86
N TYR A 208 -21.61 3.54 -6.75
CA TYR A 208 -22.85 3.63 -5.98
C TYR A 208 -23.97 4.37 -6.70
N SER A 209 -23.65 5.37 -7.51
CA SER A 209 -24.64 6.10 -8.31
C SER A 209 -24.96 5.42 -9.65
N GLY A 210 -24.29 4.30 -9.96
CA GLY A 210 -24.38 3.62 -11.26
C GLY A 210 -24.65 2.13 -11.09
N ALA A 211 -23.56 1.34 -11.06
CA ALA A 211 -23.62 -0.13 -11.02
C ALA A 211 -24.40 -0.70 -9.82
N CYS A 212 -24.51 0.06 -8.72
CA CYS A 212 -25.30 -0.30 -7.53
C CYS A 212 -26.83 -0.27 -7.75
N HIS A 213 -27.35 0.37 -8.81
CA HIS A 213 -28.80 0.50 -9.04
C HIS A 213 -29.41 -0.56 -9.96
N GLY A 214 -28.60 -1.32 -10.71
CA GLY A 214 -29.06 -2.36 -11.64
C GLY A 214 -29.39 -3.70 -10.97
N ALA A 215 -29.68 -4.74 -11.75
CA ALA A 215 -29.54 -6.11 -11.29
C ALA A 215 -28.05 -6.47 -11.17
N ASP A 216 -27.70 -7.44 -10.31
CA ASP A 216 -26.34 -7.96 -10.30
C ASP A 216 -26.09 -8.73 -11.62
N PRO A 217 -25.09 -8.35 -12.45
CA PRO A 217 -24.79 -9.05 -13.69
C PRO A 217 -24.19 -10.44 -13.49
N LYS A 218 -23.60 -10.72 -12.32
CA LYS A 218 -22.87 -11.94 -12.01
C LYS A 218 -23.16 -12.42 -10.58
N PRO A 219 -24.44 -12.71 -10.25
CA PRO A 219 -24.86 -13.04 -8.89
C PRO A 219 -24.23 -14.33 -8.35
N GLU A 220 -23.80 -15.24 -9.23
CA GLU A 220 -23.14 -16.49 -8.88
C GLU A 220 -21.82 -16.30 -8.12
N MET A 221 -21.15 -15.16 -8.28
CA MET A 221 -19.89 -14.88 -7.58
C MET A 221 -20.06 -14.69 -6.07
N MET A 222 -21.28 -14.48 -5.58
CA MET A 222 -21.56 -14.52 -4.13
C MET A 222 -21.20 -15.88 -3.51
N ALA A 223 -21.27 -16.98 -4.28
CA ALA A 223 -20.89 -18.31 -3.79
C ALA A 223 -19.40 -18.44 -3.48
N LEU A 224 -18.54 -17.58 -4.06
CA LEU A 224 -17.10 -17.57 -3.84
C LEU A 224 -16.71 -16.93 -2.50
N VAL A 225 -17.60 -16.10 -1.93
CA VAL A 225 -17.34 -15.38 -0.67
C VAL A 225 -17.38 -16.32 0.52
N HIS A 226 -18.32 -17.27 0.50
CA HIS A 226 -18.53 -18.24 1.57
C HIS A 226 -18.55 -19.67 1.01
N PRO A 227 -17.37 -20.22 0.63
CA PRO A 227 -17.29 -21.53 0.01
C PRO A 227 -17.81 -22.66 0.91
N GLU A 228 -17.73 -22.50 2.25
CA GLU A 228 -18.20 -23.49 3.21
C GLU A 228 -19.73 -23.57 3.33
N THR A 229 -20.43 -22.46 3.09
CA THR A 229 -21.91 -22.44 3.04
C THR A 229 -22.46 -22.81 1.66
N ALA A 230 -21.61 -22.89 0.64
CA ALA A 230 -21.96 -23.26 -0.73
C ALA A 230 -21.97 -24.78 -0.97
N ALA A 231 -21.71 -25.60 0.06
CA ALA A 231 -21.94 -27.04 -0.03
C ALA A 231 -23.41 -27.28 -0.42
N PRO A 232 -23.69 -28.11 -1.44
CA PRO A 232 -25.04 -28.26 -1.95
C PRO A 232 -25.93 -28.81 -0.85
N SER A 233 -26.99 -28.06 -0.54
CA SER A 233 -28.17 -28.59 0.11
C SER A 233 -28.58 -29.80 -0.72
N LYS A 234 -28.34 -31.01 -0.18
CA LYS A 234 -28.71 -32.25 -0.85
C LYS A 234 -30.19 -32.14 -1.17
N THR A 235 -30.47 -32.17 -2.47
CA THR A 235 -31.80 -32.30 -3.04
C THR A 235 -32.58 -33.31 -2.21
N ALA A 236 -33.73 -32.88 -1.71
CA ALA A 236 -34.71 -33.76 -1.12
C ALA A 236 -35.07 -34.83 -2.16
N ALA A 237 -34.54 -36.03 -1.95
CA ALA A 237 -34.95 -37.23 -2.65
C ALA A 237 -35.31 -38.26 -1.57
N ALA A 238 -36.60 -38.52 -1.50
CA ALA A 238 -37.30 -39.68 -0.96
C ALA A 238 -36.69 -40.37 0.27
N ASP A 239 -37.43 -40.23 1.36
CA ASP A 239 -37.58 -41.22 2.43
C ASP A 239 -37.63 -42.66 1.86
N ASP A 240 -36.62 -43.45 2.22
CA ASP A 240 -36.80 -44.89 2.39
C ASP A 240 -35.94 -45.31 3.58
N GLY A 241 -36.64 -45.65 4.67
CA GLY A 241 -36.05 -45.97 5.96
C GLY A 241 -35.17 -47.22 5.89
N GLN A 242 -33.89 -47.05 6.20
CA GLN A 242 -33.09 -48.13 6.77
C GLN A 242 -32.06 -47.60 7.77
N ALA A 243 -32.17 -48.12 9.00
CA ALA A 243 -31.39 -47.79 10.16
C ALA A 243 -29.88 -47.89 9.87
N ARG A 244 -29.18 -46.76 9.99
CA ARG A 244 -27.71 -46.74 9.97
C ARG A 244 -27.19 -47.12 11.35
N ASN A 245 -26.72 -48.36 11.50
CA ASN A 245 -25.82 -48.73 12.59
C ASN A 245 -24.53 -47.92 12.45
N SER A 246 -24.22 -47.12 13.47
CA SER A 246 -22.96 -46.38 13.57
C SER A 246 -21.82 -47.37 13.80
N VAL A 247 -21.02 -47.61 12.76
CA VAL A 247 -19.77 -48.38 12.88
C VAL A 247 -18.72 -47.44 13.46
N SER A 248 -18.11 -47.82 14.59
CA SER A 248 -17.07 -47.01 15.24
C SER A 248 -15.81 -46.94 14.36
N GLY A 249 -15.06 -45.84 14.47
CA GLY A 249 -13.81 -45.66 13.72
C GLY A 249 -12.78 -46.78 13.96
N ALA A 250 -12.86 -47.45 15.11
CA ALA A 250 -12.03 -48.62 15.43
C ALA A 250 -12.34 -49.83 14.54
N GLU A 251 -13.60 -50.02 14.15
CA GLU A 251 -14.01 -51.15 13.30
C GLU A 251 -13.67 -50.90 11.83
N LEU A 252 -13.72 -49.64 11.39
CA LEU A 252 -13.17 -49.22 10.08
C LEU A 252 -11.66 -49.41 10.01
N ALA A 253 -10.92 -49.08 11.07
CA ALA A 253 -9.48 -49.29 11.14
C ALA A 253 -9.11 -50.79 11.10
N LYS A 254 -9.84 -51.65 11.81
CA LYS A 254 -9.64 -53.10 11.73
C LYS A 254 -9.91 -53.66 10.34
N ARG A 255 -10.92 -53.14 9.63
CA ARG A 255 -11.26 -53.55 8.27
C ARG A 255 -10.18 -53.15 7.27
N ALA A 256 -9.68 -51.92 7.37
CA ALA A 256 -8.57 -51.43 6.54
C ALA A 256 -7.28 -52.23 6.76
N VAL A 257 -6.99 -52.63 8.01
CA VAL A 257 -5.82 -53.46 8.32
C VAL A 257 -5.98 -54.91 7.84
N ALA A 258 -7.19 -55.46 7.84
CA ALA A 258 -7.47 -56.77 7.27
C ALA A 258 -7.34 -56.77 5.74
N GLU A 259 -7.80 -55.70 5.09
CA GLU A 259 -7.72 -55.50 3.64
C GLU A 259 -6.29 -55.26 3.14
N ALA A 260 -5.47 -54.56 3.93
CA ALA A 260 -4.03 -54.43 3.70
C ALA A 260 -3.27 -55.76 3.84
N ARG A 261 -3.76 -56.69 4.69
CA ARG A 261 -3.19 -58.03 4.83
C ARG A 261 -3.62 -59.00 3.72
N SER A 262 -4.80 -58.82 3.13
CA SER A 262 -5.27 -59.65 2.01
C SER A 262 -4.78 -59.21 0.64
N SER A 263 -4.37 -57.93 0.50
CA SER A 263 -3.93 -57.35 -0.79
C SER A 263 -2.42 -57.44 -1.06
N GLY A 264 -1.62 -57.95 -0.11
CA GLY A 264 -0.20 -58.28 -0.35
C GLY A 264 0.71 -57.10 -0.73
N SER A 265 0.29 -55.85 -0.56
CA SER A 265 1.10 -54.69 -0.93
C SER A 265 1.90 -54.16 0.27
N PHE A 266 3.12 -54.66 0.41
CA PHE A 266 4.16 -54.04 1.25
C PHE A 266 5.12 -53.26 0.36
N VAL A 267 5.06 -51.93 0.37
CA VAL A 267 6.22 -51.09 0.04
C VAL A 267 6.41 -50.07 1.15
N ARG A 268 7.54 -50.23 1.84
CA ARG A 268 8.02 -49.37 2.92
C ARG A 268 8.57 -48.07 2.33
N SER A 269 8.18 -46.94 2.89
CA SER A 269 8.86 -45.66 2.70
C SER A 269 10.28 -45.74 3.24
N SER A 270 11.28 -45.43 2.41
CA SER A 270 12.66 -45.22 2.83
C SER A 270 13.10 -43.80 2.50
N LEU A 271 13.24 -42.99 3.56
CA LEU A 271 14.14 -41.85 3.63
C LEU A 271 15.58 -42.33 3.35
N GLY A 272 16.33 -41.56 2.56
CA GLY A 272 17.78 -41.78 2.41
C GLY A 272 18.37 -41.08 1.18
N ALA A 273 19.13 -40.02 1.45
CA ALA A 273 19.97 -39.32 0.49
C ALA A 273 21.06 -40.20 -0.14
N SER A 274 21.43 -39.93 -1.40
CA SER A 274 22.83 -39.79 -1.89
C SER A 274 22.88 -39.55 -3.41
N SER A 275 23.48 -38.41 -3.76
CA SER A 275 24.34 -38.09 -4.91
C SER A 275 24.58 -39.12 -6.04
N LEU A 276 24.46 -38.70 -7.32
CA LEU A 276 25.58 -38.37 -8.25
C LEU A 276 25.11 -38.24 -9.72
N THR A 277 25.51 -37.11 -10.32
CA THR A 277 25.94 -36.84 -11.73
C THR A 277 25.03 -37.07 -12.95
N ALA A 278 24.65 -35.93 -13.55
CA ALA A 278 24.84 -35.45 -14.94
C ALA A 278 24.71 -36.39 -16.15
N GLU A 279 23.85 -36.00 -17.12
CA GLU A 279 24.29 -35.76 -18.52
C GLU A 279 23.34 -34.80 -19.25
N GLU A 280 23.92 -34.10 -20.22
CA GLU A 280 23.50 -32.90 -20.92
C GLU A 280 22.85 -33.24 -22.27
N ALA A 281 21.85 -32.47 -22.71
CA ALA A 281 21.47 -32.41 -24.13
C ALA A 281 20.91 -31.02 -24.48
N ALA A 282 21.73 -30.29 -25.22
CA ALA A 282 21.42 -28.98 -25.80
C ALA A 282 20.50 -29.11 -27.03
N ALA A 283 19.58 -28.16 -27.19
CA ALA A 283 19.03 -27.80 -28.49
C ALA A 283 18.65 -26.30 -28.53
N THR A 284 19.39 -25.57 -29.36
CA THR A 284 19.25 -24.17 -29.77
C THR A 284 17.98 -23.88 -30.58
N ALA A 285 17.34 -22.73 -30.34
CA ALA A 285 16.71 -21.90 -31.38
C ALA A 285 16.52 -20.44 -30.90
N GLN A 286 16.77 -19.50 -31.80
CA GLN A 286 16.91 -18.05 -31.62
C GLN A 286 15.66 -17.27 -32.15
N PRO A 287 15.61 -15.92 -32.11
CA PRO A 287 14.47 -15.14 -31.60
C PRO A 287 13.51 -14.62 -32.69
N VAL A 288 12.33 -14.16 -32.27
CA VAL A 288 11.41 -13.37 -33.10
C VAL A 288 11.21 -11.96 -32.51
N THR A 289 11.43 -11.00 -33.40
CA THR A 289 11.23 -9.55 -33.29
C THR A 289 9.74 -9.18 -33.24
N ALA A 290 9.37 -8.13 -32.50
CA ALA A 290 8.10 -7.45 -32.67
C ALA A 290 8.30 -5.92 -32.60
N GLU A 291 7.85 -5.26 -33.67
CA GLU A 291 7.84 -3.80 -33.88
C GLU A 291 6.71 -3.11 -33.11
N ALA A 292 6.94 -1.80 -32.89
CA ALA A 292 6.08 -0.87 -32.19
C ALA A 292 4.88 -0.37 -33.04
N SER A 293 3.80 0.02 -32.36
CA SER A 293 2.72 0.85 -32.94
C SER A 293 2.20 1.87 -31.92
N ASP A 294 1.86 3.05 -32.43
CA ASP A 294 1.71 4.36 -31.78
C ASP A 294 0.29 4.65 -31.22
N LYS A 295 0.22 5.10 -29.96
CA LYS A 295 -0.65 6.13 -29.30
C LYS A 295 -2.19 5.99 -29.20
N PRO A 296 -2.86 6.72 -28.25
CA PRO A 296 -2.36 7.59 -27.17
C PRO A 296 -2.73 7.14 -25.74
N ALA A 297 -1.86 7.46 -24.79
CA ALA A 297 -1.98 7.14 -23.36
C ALA A 297 -2.56 8.29 -22.52
N PHE A 298 -3.39 7.95 -21.54
CA PHE A 298 -3.86 8.84 -20.47
C PHE A 298 -2.80 8.96 -19.35
N LYS A 299 -2.55 10.17 -18.84
CA LYS A 299 -1.53 10.49 -17.82
C LYS A 299 -1.98 10.10 -16.40
N ILE A 300 -1.12 9.37 -15.67
CA ILE A 300 -1.19 9.19 -14.21
C ILE A 300 0.10 9.71 -13.54
N ILE A 301 -0.10 10.21 -12.32
CA ILE A 301 0.77 11.01 -11.46
C ILE A 301 1.90 10.14 -10.89
N ASN A 302 3.04 10.08 -11.58
CA ASN A 302 4.40 10.23 -11.01
C ASN A 302 5.45 10.00 -12.11
N GLY A 303 5.59 10.96 -13.03
CA GLY A 303 6.60 10.90 -14.09
C GLY A 303 6.85 12.28 -14.67
N GLN A 304 7.94 12.92 -14.25
CA GLN A 304 8.53 14.00 -15.03
C GLN A 304 9.27 13.38 -16.21
N GLN A 305 8.90 13.78 -17.42
CA GLN A 305 9.74 13.60 -18.60
C GLN A 305 10.17 14.99 -19.07
N ALA A 306 11.47 15.10 -19.30
CA ALA A 306 12.18 16.31 -19.67
C ALA A 306 11.60 16.95 -20.94
N ALA A 307 11.42 18.27 -20.88
CA ALA A 307 11.39 19.13 -22.04
C ALA A 307 12.46 20.20 -21.80
N GLU A 308 13.53 20.15 -22.58
CA GLU A 308 14.56 21.18 -22.64
C GLU A 308 13.94 22.48 -23.17
N THR A 309 14.06 23.56 -22.40
CA THR A 309 14.14 24.92 -22.97
C THR A 309 15.14 25.75 -22.14
N PRO A 310 16.00 26.57 -22.77
CA PRO A 310 17.18 27.15 -22.13
C PRO A 310 16.88 28.56 -21.62
N ALA A 311 16.60 28.72 -20.34
CA ALA A 311 16.51 30.04 -19.72
C ALA A 311 16.67 30.00 -18.19
N GLU A 312 17.69 29.32 -17.66
CA GLU A 312 18.02 29.47 -16.23
C GLU A 312 19.50 29.22 -15.86
N THR A 313 20.40 29.35 -16.84
CA THR A 313 21.86 29.28 -16.66
C THR A 313 22.53 30.64 -16.43
N ALA A 314 21.80 31.65 -15.95
CA ALA A 314 22.38 32.99 -15.70
C ALA A 314 22.48 33.39 -14.21
N ALA A 315 21.93 32.62 -13.26
CA ALA A 315 21.93 33.00 -11.83
C ALA A 315 22.90 32.20 -10.96
N ALA A 316 23.49 31.10 -11.47
CA ALA A 316 24.38 30.23 -10.69
C ALA A 316 25.89 30.49 -10.92
N GLN A 317 26.26 31.43 -11.80
CA GLN A 317 27.66 31.80 -12.06
C GLN A 317 28.12 33.10 -11.40
N ALA A 318 27.25 33.80 -10.64
CA ALA A 318 27.62 35.04 -9.94
C ALA A 318 27.96 34.86 -8.44
N ALA A 319 27.81 33.65 -7.88
CA ALA A 319 28.00 33.41 -6.44
C ALA A 319 29.36 32.78 -6.07
N LEU A 320 30.22 32.49 -7.05
CA LEU A 320 31.53 31.85 -6.83
C LEU A 320 32.75 32.79 -6.93
N GLU A 321 32.56 34.09 -7.18
CA GLU A 321 33.66 35.07 -7.25
C GLU A 321 33.81 35.99 -6.02
N GLN A 322 33.03 35.81 -4.95
CA GLN A 322 33.11 36.65 -3.74
C GLN A 322 33.62 35.95 -2.47
N ALA A 323 34.08 34.69 -2.54
CA ALA A 323 34.66 33.99 -1.38
C ALA A 323 36.19 33.78 -1.47
N ALA A 324 36.88 34.47 -2.39
CA ALA A 324 38.32 34.30 -2.64
C ALA A 324 39.17 35.55 -2.35
N ASN A 325 38.69 36.48 -1.51
CA ASN A 325 39.48 37.65 -1.13
C ASN A 325 39.25 38.10 0.31
N GLU A 326 39.66 37.27 1.28
CA GLU A 326 39.94 37.75 2.65
C GLU A 326 40.77 36.72 3.42
N GLN A 327 42.08 36.69 3.17
CA GLN A 327 43.09 36.29 4.18
C GLN A 327 44.50 36.55 3.64
N ARG A 328 45.02 37.76 3.88
CA ARG A 328 46.46 38.03 3.74
C ARG A 328 46.93 39.20 4.61
N THR A 329 47.39 38.91 5.83
CA THR A 329 48.43 39.65 6.59
C THR A 329 48.84 38.78 7.82
N LYS A 330 49.90 37.95 7.73
CA LYS A 330 51.30 38.06 8.28
C LYS A 330 51.44 38.11 9.83
N PRO A 331 52.57 37.67 10.45
CA PRO A 331 53.61 36.71 10.01
C PRO A 331 54.11 35.68 11.08
N ALA A 332 54.99 34.79 10.60
CA ALA A 332 55.77 33.68 11.17
C ALA A 332 56.26 33.64 12.64
N ALA A 333 56.28 32.43 13.22
CA ALA A 333 57.37 31.94 14.09
C ALA A 333 57.45 30.39 14.19
N LYS A 334 58.58 29.86 13.69
CA LYS A 334 59.40 28.70 14.12
C LYS A 334 58.76 27.33 14.42
N GLN A 335 59.11 26.37 13.54
CA GLN A 335 59.17 24.93 13.79
C GLN A 335 60.09 24.57 14.98
N LYS A 336 59.66 23.60 15.78
CA LYS A 336 60.54 22.64 16.44
C LYS A 336 59.90 21.25 16.42
N VAL A 337 60.61 20.34 15.79
CA VAL A 337 60.46 18.89 15.83
C VAL A 337 60.70 18.41 17.26
N LEU A 338 59.83 17.53 17.77
CA LEU A 338 60.16 16.61 18.85
C LEU A 338 59.45 15.27 18.60
N THR A 339 60.28 14.24 18.57
CA THR A 339 60.02 12.82 18.43
C THR A 339 59.44 12.22 19.72
N ALA A 340 58.53 11.26 19.53
CA ALA A 340 58.23 10.07 20.35
C ALA A 340 58.07 10.19 21.88
N ALA A 341 56.89 9.78 22.38
CA ALA A 341 56.80 8.83 23.50
C ALA A 341 55.42 8.17 23.54
N LEU A 342 55.42 6.84 23.56
CA LEU A 342 54.32 5.99 23.98
C LEU A 342 53.87 6.40 25.38
N GLY A 343 52.60 6.77 25.52
CA GLY A 343 51.93 6.95 26.79
C GLY A 343 50.60 6.20 26.75
N ALA A 344 50.59 5.02 27.35
CA ALA A 344 49.37 4.34 27.73
C ALA A 344 48.59 5.27 28.67
N GLY A 345 47.53 5.88 28.15
CA GLY A 345 46.70 6.83 28.85
C GLY A 345 45.24 6.53 28.56
N THR A 346 44.66 5.76 29.47
CA THR A 346 43.24 5.77 29.84
C THR A 346 42.24 5.85 28.69
N LYS A 347 41.61 4.69 28.42
CA LYS A 347 40.25 4.62 27.87
C LYS A 347 39.36 5.54 28.71
N ASN A 348 39.19 6.79 28.27
CA ASN A 348 37.99 7.55 28.59
C ASN A 348 36.85 6.81 27.91
N ALA A 349 36.28 5.84 28.63
CA ALA A 349 34.94 5.38 28.38
C ALA A 349 34.03 6.57 28.64
N VAL A 350 33.86 7.40 27.61
CA VAL A 350 32.77 8.37 27.53
C VAL A 350 31.50 7.55 27.67
N GLN A 351 30.78 7.76 28.77
CA GLN A 351 29.45 7.18 28.97
C GLN A 351 28.56 7.49 27.76
N PRO A 352 27.62 6.60 27.40
CA PRO A 352 27.07 6.56 26.06
C PRO A 352 26.29 7.85 25.78
N ALA A 353 26.78 8.64 24.82
CA ALA A 353 25.94 9.58 24.09
C ALA A 353 24.74 8.78 23.57
N LYS A 354 23.52 9.31 23.73
CA LYS A 354 22.30 8.67 23.25
C LYS A 354 22.52 8.30 21.79
N CYS A 355 22.30 7.05 21.43
CA CYS A 355 22.60 6.59 20.09
C CYS A 355 21.29 6.42 19.32
N ARG A 356 21.26 6.78 18.03
CA ARG A 356 20.09 6.60 17.17
C ARG A 356 20.50 6.16 15.77
N VAL A 357 19.79 5.19 15.23
CA VAL A 357 19.90 4.77 13.83
C VAL A 357 18.77 5.41 13.02
N TRP A 358 19.12 5.96 11.87
CA TRP A 358 18.20 6.59 10.92
C TRP A 358 18.39 5.98 9.54
N THR A 359 17.37 6.07 8.71
CA THR A 359 17.46 5.72 7.29
C THR A 359 17.12 6.92 6.44
N ALA A 360 17.88 7.12 5.36
CA ALA A 360 17.59 8.08 4.31
C ALA A 360 17.89 7.43 2.96
N SER A 361 17.36 7.98 1.86
CA SER A 361 17.53 7.35 0.56
C SER A 361 17.50 8.37 -0.57
N TYR A 362 18.54 8.34 -1.40
CA TYR A 362 18.53 8.86 -2.76
C TYR A 362 18.14 7.78 -3.78
N GLY A 363 17.67 6.61 -3.33
CA GLY A 363 17.09 5.54 -4.13
C GLY A 363 18.06 4.71 -4.96
N GLY A 364 19.29 4.53 -4.49
CA GLY A 364 20.19 3.55 -5.10
C GLY A 364 20.27 2.26 -4.28
N ALA A 365 20.85 1.22 -4.87
CA ALA A 365 20.97 -0.10 -4.25
C ALA A 365 22.17 -0.22 -3.28
N HIS A 366 23.10 0.75 -3.28
CA HIS A 366 24.22 0.78 -2.34
C HIS A 366 23.85 1.60 -1.11
N ALA A 367 24.48 1.32 0.02
CA ALA A 367 24.20 2.02 1.27
C ALA A 367 25.47 2.52 1.94
N MET A 368 25.42 3.74 2.45
CA MET A 368 26.52 4.36 3.20
C MET A 368 26.05 4.70 4.60
N ILE A 369 26.85 4.40 5.62
CA ILE A 369 26.56 4.82 6.99
C ILE A 369 27.22 6.17 7.24
N ILE A 370 26.43 7.17 7.61
CA ILE A 370 26.88 8.50 7.99
C ILE A 370 26.72 8.65 9.51
N LYS A 371 27.83 8.87 10.19
CA LYS A 371 27.86 9.18 11.62
C LYS A 371 27.89 10.69 11.82
N ALA A 372 26.95 11.25 12.57
CA ALA A 372 26.95 12.65 12.98
C ALA A 372 26.63 12.78 14.47
N SER A 373 27.38 13.63 15.16
CA SER A 373 27.12 13.92 16.57
C SER A 373 26.42 15.28 16.70
N THR A 374 25.25 15.29 17.35
CA THR A 374 24.49 16.50 17.66
C THR A 374 24.21 16.51 19.15
N ASP A 375 24.68 17.54 19.85
CA ASP A 375 24.63 17.66 21.31
C ASP A 375 25.25 16.42 21.98
N ASP A 376 24.45 15.66 22.74
CA ASP A 376 24.80 14.41 23.42
C ASP A 376 24.26 13.15 22.69
N THR A 377 23.90 13.27 21.41
CA THR A 377 23.36 12.16 20.61
C THR A 377 24.25 11.86 19.40
N VAL A 378 24.60 10.58 19.22
CA VAL A 378 25.27 10.08 18.02
C VAL A 378 24.21 9.49 17.10
N ASN A 379 24.08 10.07 15.91
CA ASN A 379 23.18 9.61 14.87
C ASN A 379 23.97 8.82 13.82
N TYR A 380 23.58 7.58 13.56
CA TYR A 380 24.04 6.77 12.44
C TYR A 380 22.93 6.74 11.38
N THR A 381 23.13 7.41 10.25
CA THR A 381 22.19 7.36 9.13
C THR A 381 22.66 6.34 8.10
N VAL A 382 21.87 5.32 7.82
CA VAL A 382 22.02 4.48 6.63
C VAL A 382 21.40 5.24 5.45
N LEU A 383 22.24 5.73 4.54
CA LEU A 383 21.85 6.46 3.36
C LEU A 383 21.98 5.55 2.13
N ASP A 384 20.85 5.24 1.50
CA ASP A 384 20.88 4.53 0.22
C ASP A 384 21.26 5.50 -0.89
N VAL A 385 22.24 5.12 -1.68
CA VAL A 385 22.86 5.94 -2.72
C VAL A 385 23.09 5.14 -4.00
N ASN A 386 23.15 5.83 -5.13
CA ASN A 386 23.53 5.17 -6.38
C ASN A 386 25.04 4.93 -6.39
N GLU A 387 25.50 3.75 -6.79
CA GLU A 387 26.93 3.34 -6.76
C GLU A 387 27.86 4.38 -7.42
N GLN A 388 27.44 4.92 -8.57
CA GLN A 388 28.24 5.86 -9.35
C GLN A 388 28.32 7.27 -8.72
N THR A 389 27.37 7.62 -7.85
CA THR A 389 27.25 8.95 -7.23
C THR A 389 27.33 8.90 -5.71
N ALA A 390 27.63 7.73 -5.14
CA ALA A 390 27.59 7.44 -3.71
C ALA A 390 28.26 8.51 -2.85
N LYS A 391 29.52 8.81 -3.17
CA LYS A 391 30.30 9.84 -2.46
C LYS A 391 29.66 11.24 -2.53
N ARG A 392 29.16 11.63 -3.71
CA ARG A 392 28.55 12.95 -3.92
C ARG A 392 27.21 13.08 -3.19
N GLU A 393 26.42 12.02 -3.21
CA GLU A 393 25.12 11.94 -2.53
C GLU A 393 25.30 11.96 -1.00
N ALA A 394 26.29 11.22 -0.47
CA ALA A 394 26.65 11.28 0.94
C ALA A 394 27.15 12.66 1.38
N GLU A 395 28.03 13.30 0.60
CA GLU A 395 28.50 14.67 0.87
C GLU A 395 27.35 15.69 0.86
N ALA A 396 26.43 15.57 -0.09
CA ALA A 396 25.23 16.42 -0.16
C ALA A 396 24.32 16.22 1.06
N TYR A 397 24.12 14.98 1.49
CA TYR A 397 23.34 14.67 2.69
C TYR A 397 23.99 15.23 3.96
N ILE A 398 25.31 15.07 4.10
CA ILE A 398 26.07 15.60 5.24
C ILE A 398 25.93 17.13 5.31
N ALA A 399 26.06 17.83 4.19
CA ALA A 399 25.94 19.28 4.15
C ALA A 399 24.54 19.78 4.56
N ALA A 400 23.49 19.06 4.15
CA ALA A 400 22.10 19.47 4.36
C ALA A 400 21.52 19.03 5.72
N TYR A 401 21.79 17.80 6.15
CA TYR A 401 21.05 17.13 7.23
C TYR A 401 21.92 16.60 8.36
N ALA A 402 23.21 16.36 8.12
CA ALA A 402 24.13 15.77 9.08
C ALA A 402 25.41 16.61 9.20
N LYS A 403 25.27 17.89 9.55
CA LYS A 403 26.38 18.86 9.60
C LYS A 403 27.53 18.34 10.47
N GLY A 404 28.74 18.29 9.90
CA GLY A 404 29.92 17.72 10.57
C GLY A 404 29.96 16.18 10.62
N GLY A 405 29.01 15.52 9.96
CA GLY A 405 28.95 14.07 9.83
C GLY A 405 30.02 13.51 8.92
N GLN A 406 30.32 12.22 9.09
CA GLN A 406 31.33 11.49 8.33
C GLN A 406 30.80 10.12 7.91
N THR A 407 31.15 9.69 6.71
CA THR A 407 30.91 8.31 6.27
C THR A 407 31.79 7.36 7.08
N VAL A 408 31.18 6.35 7.70
CA VAL A 408 31.85 5.34 8.54
C VAL A 408 31.75 3.91 7.98
N GLY A 409 31.03 3.72 6.87
CA GLY A 409 31.00 2.46 6.15
C GLY A 409 30.23 2.55 4.84
N GLU A 410 30.51 1.63 3.92
CA GLU A 410 29.86 1.47 2.63
C GLU A 410 29.52 -0.01 2.45
N PHE A 411 28.32 -0.28 1.96
CA PHE A 411 27.72 -1.60 1.94
C PHE A 411 26.97 -1.83 0.63
N PRO A 412 26.96 -3.08 0.13
CA PRO A 412 26.31 -3.41 -1.13
C PRO A 412 24.78 -3.34 -1.08
N ASN A 413 24.18 -3.22 0.11
CA ASN A 413 22.74 -3.05 0.31
C ASN A 413 22.44 -2.46 1.69
N GLN A 414 21.21 -1.94 1.83
CA GLN A 414 20.73 -1.31 3.05
C GLN A 414 20.70 -2.27 4.25
N THR A 415 20.36 -3.54 4.05
CA THR A 415 20.27 -4.52 5.14
C THR A 415 21.61 -4.68 5.85
N GLN A 416 22.70 -4.88 5.10
CA GLN A 416 24.05 -5.00 5.68
C GLN A 416 24.52 -3.71 6.36
N ALA A 417 24.14 -2.55 5.81
CA ALA A 417 24.44 -1.27 6.43
C ALA A 417 23.65 -1.06 7.74
N LEU A 418 22.40 -1.50 7.80
CA LEU A 418 21.58 -1.43 9.01
C LEU A 418 22.10 -2.36 10.09
N ASP A 419 22.43 -3.62 9.76
CA ASP A 419 23.05 -4.56 10.69
C ASP A 419 24.32 -3.93 11.30
N LYS A 420 25.16 -3.32 10.47
CA LYS A 420 26.36 -2.64 10.95
C LYS A 420 26.06 -1.37 11.74
N ALA A 421 25.02 -0.61 11.38
CA ALA A 421 24.62 0.58 12.12
C ALA A 421 24.14 0.23 13.53
N PHE A 422 23.37 -0.86 13.70
CA PHE A 422 22.95 -1.36 15.01
C PHE A 422 24.10 -1.98 15.81
N GLU A 423 25.09 -2.61 15.17
CA GLU A 423 26.33 -3.01 15.87
C GLU A 423 27.09 -1.79 16.43
N LEU A 424 27.13 -0.69 15.67
CA LEU A 424 27.77 0.56 16.08
C LEU A 424 26.94 1.34 17.11
N CYS A 425 25.64 1.02 17.21
CA CYS A 425 24.63 1.74 17.97
C CYS A 425 23.64 0.76 18.61
N PRO A 426 24.04 -0.05 19.61
CA PRO A 426 23.18 -1.13 20.14
C PRO A 426 21.90 -0.64 20.84
N GLU A 427 21.86 0.63 21.25
CA GLU A 427 20.73 1.32 21.88
C GLU A 427 19.83 2.07 20.87
N GLY A 428 20.17 1.99 19.58
CA GLY A 428 19.77 2.96 18.54
C GLY A 428 18.54 2.65 17.72
#